data_AF-K1PLE0-F1
#
_entry.id   AF-K1PLE0-F1
#
_cell.length_a   1.000
_cell.length_b   1.000
_cell.length_c   1.000
_cell.angle_alpha   90.00
_cell.angle_beta   90.00
_cell.angle_gamma   90.00
#
_symmetry.space_group_name_H-M   'P 1'
#
loop_
_entity.id
_entity.type
_entity.pdbx_description
1 polymer ?
#
loop_
_entity_poly.entity_id
_entity_poly.type
_entity_poly.pdbx_seq_one_letter_code
_entity_poly.pdbx_strand_id
1 'polypeptide(L)'
;MSEKHCPSIPHNLTSAICSGDKMCLYDYFTTGDTIIANHTRESSQQYSTNTDVLSKANSCGLLSVPRSTKSSFNYSLGNTVRVTGCRVGTLQGQTEYTCTDSGNSREWSPGVSASCSQDSTTKVNNQTSLAAGIVASVLIILIIMIAIIIWQRKKRNDKYALNRNDDPSFYM
;
A
#
# COMPACT_ATOMS: atom_id res chain seq x y z
N MET A 1 37.21 -46.67 -13.42
CA MET A 1 37.08 -45.26 -12.97
C MET A 1 38.10 -44.48 -13.77
N SER A 2 37.72 -43.93 -14.94
CA SER A 2 38.68 -43.24 -15.81
C SER A 2 39.10 -41.93 -15.17
N GLU A 3 40.39 -41.85 -14.84
CA GLU A 3 41.07 -40.63 -14.44
C GLU A 3 40.91 -39.61 -15.57
N LYS A 4 40.10 -38.57 -15.33
CA LYS A 4 40.01 -37.46 -16.26
C LYS A 4 41.33 -36.70 -16.18
N HIS A 5 42.26 -37.06 -17.06
CA HIS A 5 43.45 -36.27 -17.30
C HIS A 5 43.01 -34.92 -17.86
N CYS A 6 43.00 -33.89 -17.02
CA CYS A 6 42.81 -32.52 -17.48
C CYS A 6 44.01 -32.16 -18.37
N PRO A 7 43.80 -31.62 -19.59
CA PRO A 7 44.90 -31.19 -20.43
C PRO A 7 45.73 -30.14 -19.67
N SER A 8 47.01 -30.42 -19.48
CA SER A 8 47.96 -29.49 -18.89
C SER A 8 48.29 -28.41 -19.92
N ILE A 9 47.60 -27.28 -19.81
CA ILE A 9 47.83 -26.13 -20.67
C ILE A 9 48.95 -25.29 -20.07
N PRO A 10 49.93 -24.82 -20.87
CA PRO A 10 51.05 -24.07 -20.34
C PRO A 10 50.57 -22.76 -19.72
N HIS A 11 51.04 -22.51 -18.49
CA HIS A 11 50.69 -21.36 -17.65
C HIS A 11 50.91 -20.00 -18.33
N ASN A 12 51.74 -19.94 -19.36
CA ASN A 12 51.97 -18.74 -20.15
C ASN A 12 50.75 -18.33 -21.00
N LEU A 13 50.01 -19.30 -21.54
CA LEU A 13 48.86 -19.06 -22.42
C LEU A 13 47.66 -18.57 -21.60
N THR A 14 47.40 -19.19 -20.46
CA THR A 14 46.33 -18.77 -19.54
C THR A 14 46.63 -17.41 -18.91
N SER A 15 47.89 -17.10 -18.61
CA SER A 15 48.30 -15.77 -18.16
C SER A 15 48.12 -14.71 -19.26
N ALA A 16 48.44 -15.03 -20.51
CA ALA A 16 48.25 -14.12 -21.64
C ALA A 16 46.77 -13.79 -21.92
N ILE A 17 45.89 -14.78 -21.83
CA ILE A 17 44.45 -14.62 -22.12
C ILE A 17 43.69 -14.10 -20.91
N CYS A 18 43.85 -14.73 -19.75
CA CYS A 18 43.03 -14.42 -18.58
C CYS A 18 43.66 -13.43 -17.61
N SER A 19 44.98 -13.24 -17.65
CA SER A 19 45.71 -12.34 -16.73
C SER A 19 45.36 -12.54 -15.25
N GLY A 20 45.01 -13.77 -14.86
CA GLY A 20 44.61 -14.12 -13.50
C GLY A 20 43.12 -13.94 -13.16
N ASP A 21 42.27 -13.52 -14.10
CA ASP A 21 40.82 -13.45 -13.91
C ASP A 21 40.24 -14.86 -13.67
N LYS A 22 39.61 -15.05 -12.51
CA LYS A 22 39.15 -16.38 -12.06
C LYS A 22 38.01 -16.92 -12.93
N MET A 23 37.15 -16.06 -13.45
CA MET A 23 36.02 -16.48 -14.28
C MET A 23 36.50 -16.90 -15.67
N CYS A 24 37.42 -16.13 -16.26
CA CYS A 24 38.11 -16.49 -17.49
C CYS A 24 38.84 -17.83 -17.37
N LEU A 25 39.59 -18.04 -16.27
CA LEU A 25 40.30 -19.30 -16.03
C LEU A 25 39.31 -20.48 -15.93
N TYR A 26 38.19 -20.28 -15.21
CA TYR A 26 37.15 -21.31 -15.09
C TYR A 26 36.56 -21.69 -16.45
N ASP A 27 36.16 -20.70 -17.26
CA ASP A 27 35.57 -20.96 -18.57
C ASP A 27 36.59 -21.59 -19.52
N TYR A 28 37.84 -21.18 -19.45
CA TYR A 28 38.92 -21.79 -20.21
C TYR A 28 39.11 -23.27 -19.86
N PHE A 29 39.19 -23.62 -18.57
CA PHE A 29 39.35 -25.01 -18.15
C PHE A 29 38.11 -25.87 -18.44
N THR A 30 36.93 -25.26 -18.46
CA THR A 30 35.66 -25.96 -18.69
C THR A 30 35.41 -26.20 -20.18
N THR A 31 35.74 -25.23 -21.03
CA THR A 31 35.42 -25.25 -22.47
C THR A 31 36.61 -25.59 -23.36
N GLY A 32 37.83 -25.32 -22.90
CA GLY A 32 39.06 -25.38 -23.70
C GLY A 32 39.18 -24.27 -24.76
N ASP A 33 38.24 -23.34 -24.82
CA ASP A 33 38.15 -22.31 -25.86
C ASP A 33 38.72 -20.97 -25.38
N THR A 34 39.73 -20.48 -26.10
CA THR A 34 40.42 -19.22 -25.80
C THR A 34 39.56 -17.98 -26.09
N ILE A 35 38.65 -18.07 -27.05
CA ILE A 35 37.74 -16.99 -27.45
C ILE A 35 36.69 -16.80 -26.37
N ILE A 36 36.07 -17.90 -25.91
CA ILE A 36 35.10 -17.87 -24.80
C ILE A 36 35.75 -17.30 -23.54
N ALA A 37 36.93 -17.79 -23.18
CA ALA A 37 37.66 -17.31 -22.01
C ALA A 37 37.98 -15.80 -22.10
N ASN A 38 38.47 -15.32 -23.24
CA ASN A 38 38.78 -13.89 -23.42
C ASN A 38 37.52 -13.01 -23.28
N HIS A 39 36.39 -13.44 -23.85
CA HIS A 39 35.12 -12.72 -23.68
C HIS A 39 34.64 -12.72 -22.23
N THR A 40 34.82 -13.81 -21.50
CA THR A 40 34.51 -13.84 -20.06
C THR A 40 35.38 -12.87 -19.27
N ARG A 41 36.68 -12.75 -19.59
CA ARG A 41 37.54 -11.72 -18.98
C ARG A 41 37.02 -10.32 -19.25
N GLU A 42 36.71 -10.00 -20.51
CA GLU A 42 36.18 -8.69 -20.91
C GLU A 42 34.87 -8.40 -20.17
N SER A 43 33.97 -9.38 -20.10
CA SER A 43 32.71 -9.26 -19.36
C SER A 43 32.93 -9.08 -17.85
N SER A 44 33.89 -9.78 -17.25
CA SER A 44 34.26 -9.65 -15.84
C SER A 44 34.77 -8.24 -15.51
N GLN A 45 35.66 -7.71 -16.36
CA GLN A 45 36.20 -6.35 -16.22
C GLN A 45 35.12 -5.28 -16.41
N GLN A 46 34.24 -5.45 -17.40
CA GLN A 46 33.11 -4.57 -17.61
C GLN A 46 32.15 -4.61 -16.43
N TYR A 47 31.84 -5.80 -15.91
CA TYR A 47 31.01 -5.95 -14.72
C TYR A 47 31.61 -5.23 -13.52
N SER A 48 32.90 -5.44 -13.22
CA SER A 48 33.59 -4.73 -12.14
C SER A 48 33.51 -3.21 -12.29
N THR A 49 33.78 -2.71 -13.51
CA THR A 49 33.70 -1.27 -13.81
C THR A 49 32.28 -0.74 -13.62
N ASN A 50 31.28 -1.48 -14.11
CA ASN A 50 29.88 -1.10 -13.99
C ASN A 50 29.41 -1.15 -12.54
N THR A 51 29.85 -2.14 -11.75
CA THR A 51 29.52 -2.20 -10.32
C THR A 51 30.17 -1.07 -9.54
N ASP A 52 31.37 -0.65 -9.90
CA ASP A 52 32.03 0.51 -9.27
C ASP A 52 31.29 1.81 -9.59
N VAL A 53 30.80 1.97 -10.82
CA VAL A 53 29.97 3.11 -11.23
C VAL A 53 28.59 3.06 -10.56
N LEU A 54 27.94 1.90 -10.52
CA LEU A 54 26.59 1.72 -9.96
C LEU A 54 26.57 1.74 -8.43
N SER A 55 27.61 1.26 -7.75
CA SER A 55 27.77 1.44 -6.29
C SER A 55 27.90 2.93 -5.91
N LYS A 56 28.30 3.76 -6.88
CA LYS A 56 28.29 5.22 -6.83
C LYS A 56 27.03 5.83 -7.47
N ALA A 57 25.91 5.12 -7.52
CA ALA A 57 24.61 5.78 -7.67
C ALA A 57 24.41 6.70 -6.46
N ASN A 58 24.74 7.98 -6.65
CA ASN A 58 24.75 9.01 -5.62
C ASN A 58 23.32 9.32 -5.18
N SER A 59 22.72 8.50 -4.31
CA SER A 59 21.33 8.66 -3.85
C SER A 59 21.21 8.34 -2.36
N CYS A 60 20.33 9.07 -1.66
CA CYS A 60 20.01 8.86 -0.23
C CYS A 60 18.91 7.80 -0.02
N GLY A 61 18.57 7.04 -1.07
CA GLY A 61 17.46 6.12 -1.06
C GLY A 61 16.10 6.82 -1.09
N LEU A 62 15.04 6.02 -1.01
CA LEU A 62 13.67 6.52 -1.06
C LEU A 62 13.35 7.38 0.17
N LEU A 63 12.86 8.61 -0.05
CA LEU A 63 12.31 9.44 1.02
C LEU A 63 11.01 8.83 1.57
N SER A 64 11.13 8.07 2.66
CA SER A 64 10.05 7.25 3.22
C SER A 64 9.03 8.07 4.00
N VAL A 65 8.09 8.69 3.27
CA VAL A 65 6.93 9.38 3.83
C VAL A 65 5.67 8.79 3.19
N PRO A 66 5.02 7.80 3.82
CA PRO A 66 3.86 7.11 3.26
C PRO A 66 2.70 8.06 2.94
N ARG A 67 1.99 7.78 1.84
CA ARG A 67 0.80 8.54 1.39
C ARG A 67 1.01 10.06 1.23
N SER A 68 2.25 10.50 1.05
CA SER A 68 2.58 11.89 0.79
C SER A 68 2.65 12.22 -0.71
N THR A 69 2.49 13.50 -1.01
CA THR A 69 2.80 14.12 -2.30
C THR A 69 4.15 14.82 -2.19
N LYS A 70 5.01 14.67 -3.20
CA LYS A 70 6.37 15.23 -3.22
C LYS A 70 6.55 16.13 -4.44
N SER A 71 7.40 17.15 -4.34
CA SER A 71 7.71 18.07 -5.44
C SER A 71 8.53 17.40 -6.54
N SER A 72 9.37 16.41 -6.19
CA SER A 72 10.17 15.64 -7.12
C SER A 72 10.45 14.24 -6.54
N PHE A 73 10.91 13.34 -7.40
CA PHE A 73 11.41 12.00 -7.03
C PHE A 73 12.91 11.88 -7.28
N ASN A 74 13.60 13.01 -7.41
CA ASN A 74 15.03 13.03 -7.64
C ASN A 74 15.75 12.94 -6.29
N TYR A 75 16.20 11.73 -5.97
CA TYR A 75 16.86 11.42 -4.69
C TYR A 75 18.38 11.47 -4.78
N SER A 76 18.91 12.03 -5.85
CA SER A 76 20.34 12.14 -6.05
C SER A 76 20.97 13.11 -5.05
N LEU A 77 22.25 12.89 -4.76
CA LEU A 77 23.06 13.72 -3.88
C LEU A 77 23.00 15.20 -4.28
N GLY A 78 22.80 16.07 -3.30
CA GLY A 78 22.68 17.52 -3.46
C GLY A 78 21.27 18.00 -3.80
N ASN A 79 20.36 17.10 -4.19
CA ASN A 79 18.98 17.50 -4.51
C ASN A 79 18.09 17.59 -3.28
N THR A 80 17.17 18.54 -3.35
CA THR A 80 16.18 18.81 -2.33
C THR A 80 14.80 18.36 -2.79
N VAL A 81 14.12 17.59 -1.95
CA VAL A 81 12.75 17.09 -2.15
C VAL A 81 11.86 17.71 -1.10
N ARG A 82 10.75 18.31 -1.55
CA ARG A 82 9.74 18.87 -0.65
C ARG A 82 8.51 17.98 -0.60
N VAL A 83 8.10 17.60 0.61
CA VAL A 83 6.80 17.00 0.89
C VAL A 83 5.75 18.10 0.84
N THR A 84 4.91 18.10 -0.20
CA THR A 84 3.95 19.18 -0.46
C THR A 84 2.58 18.94 0.18
N GLY A 85 2.29 17.71 0.58
CA GLY A 85 1.02 17.39 1.22
C GLY A 85 0.82 15.90 1.46
N CYS A 86 -0.39 15.56 1.91
CA CYS A 86 -0.83 14.20 2.16
C CYS A 86 -2.02 13.87 1.28
N ARG A 87 -2.05 12.66 0.72
CA ARG A 87 -3.23 12.14 0.02
C ARG A 87 -4.42 11.98 0.96
N VAL A 88 -4.14 11.67 2.22
CA VAL A 88 -5.15 11.51 3.27
C VAL A 88 -4.57 11.99 4.59
N GLY A 89 -5.34 12.78 5.35
CA GLY A 89 -4.91 13.37 6.61
C GLY A 89 -4.14 14.68 6.44
N THR A 90 -3.52 15.13 7.52
CA THR A 90 -2.75 16.37 7.60
C THR A 90 -1.24 16.07 7.63
N LEU A 91 -0.47 16.93 6.97
CA LEU A 91 0.99 16.85 6.96
C LEU A 91 1.54 17.41 8.27
N GLN A 92 2.38 16.64 8.94
CA GLN A 92 3.06 17.02 10.17
C GLN A 92 4.58 16.83 10.02
N GLY A 93 5.36 17.62 10.75
CA GLY A 93 6.83 17.56 10.75
C GLY A 93 7.49 18.46 9.71
N GLN A 94 8.78 18.19 9.44
CA GLN A 94 9.54 18.91 8.43
C GLN A 94 9.03 18.59 7.02
N THR A 95 9.16 19.53 6.09
CA THR A 95 8.65 19.34 4.72
C THR A 95 9.72 19.35 3.66
N GLU A 96 10.95 19.73 4.00
CA GLU A 96 12.04 19.88 3.05
C GLU A 96 13.21 19.01 3.47
N TYR A 97 13.72 18.22 2.53
CA TYR A 97 14.75 17.21 2.77
C TYR A 97 15.79 17.28 1.65
N THR A 98 17.06 17.43 2.01
CA THR A 98 18.17 17.44 1.07
C THR A 98 18.97 16.17 1.21
N CYS A 99 19.30 15.53 0.08
CA CYS A 99 20.17 14.38 0.09
C CYS A 99 21.62 14.85 0.29
N THR A 100 22.23 14.49 1.42
CA THR A 100 23.57 14.92 1.79
C THR A 100 24.52 13.73 1.97
N ASP A 101 25.80 13.98 1.73
CA ASP A 101 26.86 13.00 1.95
C ASP A 101 27.47 13.25 3.34
N SER A 102 27.33 12.28 4.24
CA SER A 102 27.90 12.31 5.60
C SER A 102 29.22 11.51 5.67
N GLY A 103 29.87 11.30 4.52
CA GLY A 103 31.15 10.61 4.37
C GLY A 103 31.00 9.08 4.31
N ASN A 104 30.42 8.48 5.35
CA ASN A 104 30.24 7.01 5.43
C ASN A 104 28.86 6.55 4.92
N SER A 105 27.88 7.44 4.88
CA SER A 105 26.51 7.17 4.41
C SER A 105 25.94 8.40 3.72
N ARG A 106 25.01 8.17 2.79
CA ARG A 106 24.18 9.24 2.20
C ARG A 106 22.83 9.22 2.88
N GLU A 107 22.47 10.34 3.48
CA GLU A 107 21.27 10.46 4.32
C GLU A 107 20.51 11.74 4.02
N TRP A 108 19.21 11.69 4.28
CA TRP A 108 18.35 12.86 4.21
C TRP A 108 18.64 13.79 5.38
N SER A 109 18.92 15.06 5.07
CA SER A 109 19.10 16.12 6.05
C SER A 109 18.04 17.21 5.87
N PRO A 110 17.29 17.57 6.92
CA PRO A 110 17.27 16.94 8.25
C PRO A 110 16.73 15.50 8.20
N GLY A 111 16.94 14.72 9.26
CA GLY A 111 16.40 13.36 9.35
C GLY A 111 14.87 13.31 9.13
N VAL A 112 14.41 12.26 8.46
CA VAL A 112 13.01 12.14 8.02
C VAL A 112 12.06 12.11 9.22
N SER A 113 11.26 13.16 9.35
CA SER A 113 10.29 13.37 10.43
C SER A 113 8.87 13.66 9.93
N ALA A 114 8.70 13.84 8.62
CA ALA A 114 7.42 14.09 8.00
C ALA A 114 6.50 12.88 8.17
N SER A 115 5.24 13.14 8.50
CA SER A 115 4.21 12.11 8.55
C SER A 115 2.86 12.65 8.09
N CYS A 116 2.03 11.75 7.57
CA CYS A 116 0.65 12.04 7.23
C CYS A 116 -0.25 11.41 8.29
N SER A 117 -0.76 12.25 9.20
CA SER A 117 -1.63 11.80 10.29
C SER A 117 -3.08 12.05 9.93
N GLN A 118 -3.94 11.06 10.15
CA GLN A 118 -5.38 11.27 10.10
C GLN A 118 -5.83 11.67 11.49
N ASP A 119 -6.41 12.86 11.62
CA ASP A 119 -7.11 13.23 12.83
C ASP A 119 -8.24 12.22 13.08
N SER A 120 -8.06 11.37 14.09
CA SER A 120 -9.05 10.39 14.54
C SER A 120 -10.31 11.04 15.09
N THR A 121 -10.32 12.37 15.24
CA THR A 121 -11.47 13.22 15.57
C THR A 121 -12.50 13.34 14.46
N THR A 122 -12.25 12.80 13.26
CA THR A 122 -13.29 12.58 12.24
C THR A 122 -13.61 11.09 12.05
N LYS A 123 -13.57 10.30 13.13
CA LYS A 123 -14.70 9.39 13.34
C LYS A 123 -15.88 10.25 13.77
N VAL A 124 -16.47 10.98 12.82
CA VAL A 124 -17.90 11.23 12.92
C VAL A 124 -18.47 9.83 12.84
N ASN A 125 -18.80 9.30 14.00
CA ASN A 125 -19.86 8.35 14.28
C ASN A 125 -21.02 8.43 13.29
N ASN A 126 -20.79 8.04 12.03
CA ASN A 126 -21.82 7.59 11.11
C ASN A 126 -22.23 6.15 11.48
N GLN A 127 -22.36 5.90 12.78
CA GLN A 127 -22.88 4.66 13.34
C GLN A 127 -23.78 4.94 14.56
N THR A 128 -24.43 6.10 14.59
CA THR A 128 -25.50 6.40 15.55
C THR A 128 -26.63 7.21 14.91
N SER A 129 -27.20 6.78 13.78
CA SER A 129 -28.44 7.38 13.28
C SER A 129 -29.47 6.41 12.66
N LEU A 130 -29.30 5.10 12.80
CA LEU A 130 -30.29 4.13 12.32
C LEU A 130 -30.97 3.30 13.43
N ALA A 131 -30.60 3.46 14.70
CA ALA A 131 -31.25 2.76 15.81
C ALA A 131 -32.39 3.57 16.48
N ALA A 132 -32.42 4.90 16.33
CA ALA A 132 -33.44 5.75 16.95
C ALA A 132 -34.75 5.86 16.15
N GLY A 133 -34.76 5.52 14.85
CA GLY A 133 -35.96 5.61 14.00
C GLY A 133 -36.92 4.43 14.15
N ILE A 134 -36.44 3.26 14.55
CA ILE A 134 -37.23 2.03 14.61
C ILE A 134 -38.21 2.07 15.80
N VAL A 135 -37.78 2.59 16.95
CA VAL A 135 -38.65 2.65 18.15
C VAL A 135 -39.84 3.59 17.96
N ALA A 136 -39.63 4.75 17.30
CA ALA A 136 -40.69 5.72 17.04
C ALA A 136 -41.74 5.19 16.04
N SER A 137 -41.30 4.46 15.00
CA SER A 137 -42.22 3.90 14.00
C SER A 137 -43.11 2.79 14.56
N VAL A 138 -42.59 1.92 15.43
CA VAL A 138 -43.38 0.86 16.07
C VAL A 138 -44.46 1.44 16.98
N LEU A 139 -44.16 2.49 17.75
CA LEU A 139 -45.15 3.14 18.62
C LEU A 139 -46.30 3.79 17.83
N ILE A 140 -45.99 4.45 16.71
CA ILE A 140 -47.02 5.09 15.86
C ILE A 140 -47.95 4.02 15.25
N ILE A 141 -47.40 2.91 14.76
CA ILE A 141 -48.20 1.82 14.18
C ILE A 141 -49.14 1.20 15.24
N LEU A 142 -48.68 1.00 16.47
CA LEU A 142 -49.50 0.48 17.56
C LEU A 142 -50.67 1.41 17.90
N ILE A 143 -50.45 2.72 17.93
CA ILE A 143 -51.51 3.72 18.21
C ILE A 143 -52.58 3.68 17.11
N ILE A 144 -52.17 3.61 15.84
CA ILE A 144 -53.11 3.54 14.70
C ILE A 144 -53.94 2.24 14.77
N MET A 145 -53.33 1.10 15.07
CA MET A 145 -54.04 -0.18 15.20
C MET A 145 -55.09 -0.13 16.32
N ILE A 146 -54.76 0.44 17.48
CA ILE A 146 -55.71 0.59 18.59
C ILE A 146 -56.86 1.52 18.19
N ALA A 147 -56.57 2.64 17.53
CA ALA A 147 -57.60 3.57 17.05
C ALA A 147 -58.58 2.91 16.07
N ILE A 148 -58.08 2.10 15.12
CA ILE A 148 -58.91 1.33 14.19
C ILE A 148 -59.81 0.34 14.94
N ILE A 149 -59.29 -0.39 15.92
CA ILE A 149 -60.08 -1.36 16.70
C ILE A 149 -61.19 -0.64 17.48
N ILE A 150 -60.90 0.51 18.10
CA ILE A 150 -61.90 1.30 18.84
C ILE A 150 -62.96 1.84 17.87
N TRP A 151 -62.57 2.35 16.70
CA TRP A 151 -63.50 2.81 15.69
C TRP A 151 -64.38 1.70 15.13
N GLN A 152 -63.82 0.51 14.88
CA GLN A 152 -64.61 -0.64 14.45
C GLN A 152 -65.58 -1.11 15.53
N ARG A 153 -65.15 -1.16 16.80
CA ARG A 153 -66.04 -1.49 17.92
C ARG A 153 -67.16 -0.47 18.08
N LYS A 154 -66.85 0.83 17.99
CA LYS A 154 -67.86 1.89 18.03
C LYS A 154 -68.83 1.78 16.86
N LYS A 155 -68.34 1.64 15.62
CA LYS A 155 -69.19 1.48 14.43
C LYS A 155 -70.08 0.24 14.52
N ARG A 156 -69.58 -0.87 15.07
CA ARG A 156 -70.41 -2.05 15.34
C ARG A 156 -71.48 -1.74 16.39
N ASN A 157 -71.13 -1.08 17.49
CA ASN A 157 -72.08 -0.70 18.53
C ASN A 157 -73.14 0.29 18.02
N ASP A 158 -72.77 1.23 17.16
CA ASP A 158 -73.70 2.16 16.52
C ASP A 158 -74.66 1.40 15.58
N LYS A 159 -74.17 0.38 14.85
CA LYS A 159 -75.01 -0.53 14.07
C LYS A 159 -75.94 -1.38 14.95
N TYR A 160 -75.47 -1.90 16.09
CA TYR A 160 -76.30 -2.66 17.01
C TYR A 160 -77.32 -1.78 17.75
N ALA A 161 -77.00 -0.50 18.00
CA ALA A 161 -77.91 0.47 18.59
C ALA A 161 -79.01 0.90 17.60
N LEU A 162 -78.68 1.05 16.31
CA LEU A 162 -79.68 1.28 15.26
C LEU A 162 -80.57 0.04 15.07
N ASN A 163 -80.00 -1.17 15.04
CA ASN A 163 -80.75 -2.42 14.86
C ASN A 163 -81.59 -2.85 16.08
N ARG A 164 -81.43 -2.21 17.25
CA ARG A 164 -82.28 -2.41 18.44
C ARG A 164 -83.56 -1.55 18.41
N ASN A 165 -83.56 -0.45 17.64
CA ASN A 165 -84.74 0.41 17.52
C ASN A 165 -85.74 -0.10 16.45
N ASP A 166 -85.40 -1.15 15.70
CA ASP A 166 -86.22 -1.79 14.67
C ASP A 166 -86.81 -3.14 15.12
N ASP A 167 -87.10 -3.34 16.41
CA ASP A 167 -87.85 -4.50 16.89
C ASP A 167 -89.21 -4.09 17.48
N PRO A 168 -90.27 -3.96 16.65
CA PRO A 168 -91.64 -3.81 17.11
C PRO A 168 -92.27 -5.20 17.22
N SER A 169 -91.89 -5.99 18.22
CA SER A 169 -92.65 -7.18 18.62
C SER A 169 -93.20 -7.01 20.04
N PHE A 170 -94.14 -6.08 20.20
CA PHE A 170 -95.13 -6.14 21.29
C PHE A 170 -96.36 -5.31 20.90
N TYR A 171 -97.41 -5.97 20.41
CA TYR A 171 -98.85 -5.69 20.55
C TYR A 171 -99.60 -6.53 19.50
N MET A 172 -99.88 -7.79 19.84
CA MET A 172 -101.09 -8.49 19.42
C MET A 172 -101.43 -9.53 20.47
#